data_AF-A0A1I8AER0-F1
#
_entry.id   AF-A0A1I8AER0-F1
#
_cell.length_a   1.000
_cell.length_b   1.000
_cell.length_c   1.000
_cell.angle_alpha   90.00
_cell.angle_beta   90.00
_cell.angle_gamma   90.00
#
_symmetry.space_group_name_H-M   'P 1'
#
loop_
_entity.id
_entity.type
_entity.pdbx_description
1 polymer ?
#
loop_
_entity_poly.entity_id
_entity_poly.type
_entity_poly.pdbx_seq_one_letter_code
_entity_poly.pdbx_strand_id
1 'polypeptide(L)'
;MEATRYRRGLEGELARTISSLNNVKGARVHLAIPKSSVFVRDERKPSASVLVELYSGRGLEPGQVAAIVNLVASSVPELNKSQVTVVDQKGNLLSDQGENSELTMAGKQFDYSRR
;
A
#
# COMPACT_ATOMS: atom_id res chain seq x y z
N MET A 1 -24.94 -7.53 6.25
CA MET A 1 -24.95 -6.63 5.06
C MET A 1 -24.22 -5.31 5.33
N GLU A 2 -24.32 -4.76 6.54
CA GLU A 2 -23.69 -3.49 6.94
C GLU A 2 -22.16 -3.49 6.81
N ALA A 3 -21.46 -4.48 7.39
CA ALA A 3 -20.00 -4.57 7.30
C ALA A 3 -19.45 -4.58 5.85
N THR A 4 -20.17 -5.22 4.93
CA THR A 4 -19.79 -5.24 3.50
C THR A 4 -19.98 -3.88 2.83
N ARG A 5 -21.05 -3.14 3.18
CA ARG A 5 -21.27 -1.79 2.68
C ARG A 5 -20.22 -0.83 3.23
N TYR A 6 -19.93 -0.92 4.53
CA TYR A 6 -18.88 -0.14 5.17
C TYR A 6 -17.51 -0.37 4.50
N ARG A 7 -17.11 -1.63 4.32
CA ARG A 7 -15.85 -1.98 3.65
C ARG A 7 -15.78 -1.42 2.23
N ARG A 8 -16.82 -1.60 1.42
CA ARG A 8 -16.86 -1.06 0.05
C ARG A 8 -16.82 0.47 0.03
N GLY A 9 -17.46 1.12 1.02
CA GLY A 9 -17.39 2.57 1.20
C GLY A 9 -15.97 3.03 1.48
N LEU A 10 -15.30 2.36 2.42
CA LEU A 10 -13.91 2.66 2.79
C LEU A 10 -12.93 2.43 1.63
N GLU A 11 -13.06 1.32 0.91
CA GLU A 11 -12.28 1.04 -0.31
C GLU A 11 -12.47 2.16 -1.35
N GLY A 12 -13.71 2.60 -1.57
CA GLY A 12 -14.02 3.68 -2.51
C GLY A 12 -13.47 5.04 -2.07
N GLU A 13 -13.53 5.36 -0.77
CA GLU A 13 -12.99 6.61 -0.24
C GLU A 13 -11.47 6.65 -0.32
N LEU A 14 -10.80 5.57 0.09
CA LEU A 14 -9.35 5.43 -0.04
C LEU A 14 -8.91 5.55 -1.50
N ALA A 15 -9.63 4.90 -2.42
CA ALA A 15 -9.36 5.03 -3.85
C ALA A 15 -9.47 6.48 -4.34
N ARG A 16 -10.50 7.23 -3.90
CA ARG A 16 -10.66 8.66 -4.25
C ARG A 16 -9.51 9.50 -3.72
N THR A 17 -9.15 9.32 -2.44
CA THR A 17 -8.05 10.07 -1.80
C THR A 17 -6.70 9.77 -2.45
N ILE A 18 -6.40 8.52 -2.79
CA ILE A 18 -5.14 8.18 -3.47
C ILE A 18 -5.14 8.74 -4.90
N SER A 19 -6.30 8.75 -5.58
CA SER A 19 -6.43 9.32 -6.92
C SER A 19 -6.30 10.84 -6.95
N SER A 20 -6.43 11.55 -5.82
CA SER A 20 -6.22 13.00 -5.77
C SER A 20 -4.74 13.41 -5.77
N LEU A 21 -3.81 12.45 -5.71
CA LEU A 21 -2.38 12.71 -5.83
C LEU A 21 -2.02 13.06 -7.28
N ASN A 22 -1.22 14.11 -7.49
CA ASN A 22 -0.91 14.67 -8.82
C ASN A 22 -0.41 13.65 -9.87
N ASN A 23 0.31 12.61 -9.45
CA ASN A 23 0.90 11.62 -10.35
C ASN A 23 -0.02 10.42 -10.63
N VAL A 24 -1.14 10.32 -9.91
CA VAL A 24 -2.09 9.22 -9.97
C VAL A 24 -3.29 9.64 -10.82
N LYS A 25 -3.56 8.89 -11.89
CA LYS A 25 -4.74 9.02 -12.75
C LYS A 25 -5.95 8.34 -12.13
N GLY A 26 -5.73 7.22 -11.44
CA GLY A 26 -6.78 6.49 -10.74
C GLY A 26 -6.18 5.49 -9.78
N ALA A 27 -6.98 5.05 -8.80
CA ALA A 27 -6.57 4.04 -7.85
C ALA A 27 -7.71 3.05 -7.57
N ARG A 28 -7.34 1.82 -7.23
CA ARG A 28 -8.27 0.78 -6.75
C ARG A 28 -7.69 0.20 -5.47
N VAL A 29 -8.53 0.09 -4.46
CA VAL A 29 -8.14 -0.42 -3.14
C VAL A 29 -8.97 -1.65 -2.83
N HIS A 30 -8.31 -2.70 -2.37
CA HIS A 30 -8.93 -3.92 -1.89
C HIS A 30 -8.53 -4.14 -0.45
N LEU A 31 -9.52 -4.28 0.43
CA LEU A 31 -9.32 -4.52 1.85
C LEU A 31 -9.74 -5.94 2.22
N ALA A 32 -8.80 -6.70 2.75
CA ALA A 32 -9.04 -8.01 3.33
C ALA A 32 -9.13 -7.86 4.85
N ILE A 33 -10.32 -7.48 5.33
CA ILE A 33 -10.62 -7.35 6.76
C ILE A 33 -11.31 -8.65 7.24
N PRO A 34 -10.73 -9.38 8.21
CA PRO A 34 -11.33 -10.57 8.78
C PRO A 34 -12.60 -10.22 9.56
N LYS A 35 -13.52 -11.17 9.68
CA LYS A 35 -14.75 -10.96 10.44
C LYS A 35 -14.48 -11.23 11.92
N SER A 36 -14.67 -10.21 12.75
CA SER A 36 -14.80 -10.41 14.19
C SER A 36 -16.12 -11.13 14.49
N SER A 37 -16.07 -12.28 15.17
CA SER A 37 -17.23 -13.01 15.67
C SER A 37 -17.05 -13.24 17.17
N VAL A 38 -18.15 -13.12 17.93
CA VAL A 38 -18.16 -13.37 19.38
C VAL A 38 -17.92 -14.85 19.73
N PHE A 39 -18.06 -15.75 18.75
CA PHE A 39 -17.91 -17.20 18.94
C PHE A 39 -16.60 -17.76 18.38
N VAL A 40 -15.96 -17.06 17.44
CA VAL A 40 -14.71 -17.50 16.79
C VAL A 40 -13.84 -16.29 16.54
N ARG A 41 -12.63 -16.30 17.11
CA ARG A 41 -11.63 -15.28 16.83
C ARG A 41 -10.87 -15.68 15.56
N ASP A 42 -11.10 -14.94 14.48
CA ASP A 42 -10.27 -15.04 13.28
C ASP A 42 -8.96 -14.29 13.56
N GLU A 43 -7.87 -15.03 13.79
CA GLU A 43 -6.57 -14.45 14.14
C GLU A 43 -5.82 -13.85 12.94
N ARG A 44 -6.38 -13.96 11.73
CA ARG A 44 -5.77 -13.34 10.56
C ARG A 44 -5.71 -11.83 10.75
N LYS A 45 -4.57 -11.26 10.41
CA LYS A 45 -4.40 -9.80 10.40
C LYS A 45 -5.05 -9.23 9.15
N PRO A 46 -5.62 -8.02 9.22
CA PRO A 46 -6.11 -7.34 8.03
C PRO A 46 -4.95 -7.05 7.07
N SER A 47 -5.24 -7.04 5.78
CA SER A 47 -4.31 -6.66 4.73
C SER A 47 -4.99 -5.80 3.65
N ALA A 48 -4.18 -5.10 2.86
CA ALA A 48 -4.66 -4.23 1.81
C ALA A 48 -3.79 -4.35 0.55
N SER A 49 -4.44 -4.23 -0.61
CA SER A 49 -3.76 -4.12 -1.90
C SER A 49 -4.26 -2.89 -2.63
N VAL A 50 -3.31 -2.07 -3.06
CA VAL A 50 -3.55 -0.80 -3.74
C VAL A 50 -2.97 -0.90 -5.14
N LEU A 51 -3.84 -0.81 -6.15
CA LEU A 51 -3.42 -0.64 -7.53
C LEU A 51 -3.51 0.84 -7.86
N VAL A 52 -2.40 1.42 -8.32
CA VAL A 52 -2.34 2.78 -8.83
C VAL A 52 -2.18 2.78 -10.34
N GLU A 53 -2.98 3.61 -11.01
CA GLU A 53 -2.81 3.94 -12.42
C GLU A 53 -2.13 5.29 -12.49
N LEU A 54 -0.91 5.34 -12.98
CA LEU A 54 -0.13 6.58 -13.12
C LEU A 54 -0.35 7.25 -14.48
N TYR A 55 -0.19 8.57 -14.53
CA TYR A 55 -0.12 9.28 -15.81
C TYR A 55 1.08 8.81 -16.65
N SER A 56 0.95 8.89 -17.97
CA SER A 56 2.01 8.48 -18.89
C SER A 56 3.30 9.26 -18.63
N GLY A 57 4.42 8.53 -18.53
CA GLY A 57 5.74 9.12 -18.24
C GLY A 57 5.94 9.56 -16.78
N ARG A 58 4.95 9.36 -15.89
CA ARG A 58 5.10 9.65 -14.46
C ARG A 58 5.37 8.38 -13.65
N GLY A 59 6.10 8.58 -12.56
CA GLY A 59 6.33 7.58 -11.51
C GLY A 59 5.84 8.11 -10.16
N LEU A 60 5.86 7.22 -9.17
CA LEU A 60 5.77 7.61 -7.77
C LEU A 60 7.15 7.55 -7.14
N GLU A 61 7.50 8.60 -6.40
CA GLU A 61 8.71 8.60 -5.58
C GLU A 61 8.51 7.70 -4.35
N PRO A 62 9.59 7.13 -3.77
CA PRO A 62 9.49 6.28 -2.57
C PRO A 62 8.71 6.94 -1.43
N GLY A 63 8.87 8.26 -1.22
CA GLY A 63 8.11 9.01 -0.22
C GLY A 63 6.60 9.05 -0.50
N GLN A 64 6.20 9.15 -1.76
CA GLN A 64 4.78 9.12 -2.16
C GLN A 64 4.19 7.73 -1.94
N VAL A 65 4.94 6.67 -2.24
CA VAL A 65 4.52 5.30 -1.98
C VAL A 65 4.38 5.04 -0.48
N ALA A 66 5.35 5.49 0.33
CA ALA A 66 5.29 5.38 1.79
C ALA A 66 4.09 6.15 2.37
N ALA A 67 3.76 7.33 1.81
CA ALA A 67 2.58 8.08 2.19
C ALA A 67 1.27 7.30 1.90
N ILE A 68 1.16 6.66 0.73
CA ILE A 68 0.01 5.81 0.38
C ILE A 68 -0.10 4.64 1.37
N VAL A 69 1.00 3.94 1.64
CA VAL A 69 1.04 2.83 2.61
C VAL A 69 0.58 3.29 4.00
N ASN A 70 1.11 4.43 4.47
CA ASN A 70 0.76 5.00 5.78
C ASN A 70 -0.72 5.39 5.86
N LEU A 71 -1.25 6.03 4.81
CA LEU A 71 -2.65 6.44 4.73
C LEU A 71 -3.60 5.24 4.83
N VAL A 72 -3.30 4.17 4.09
CA VAL A 72 -4.14 2.97 4.10
C VAL A 72 -4.04 2.24 5.43
N ALA A 73 -2.82 2.07 5.95
CA ALA A 73 -2.60 1.41 7.25
C ALA A 73 -3.28 2.15 8.41
N SER A 74 -3.26 3.48 8.42
CA SER A 74 -3.92 4.27 9.48
C SER A 74 -5.44 4.31 9.36
N SER A 75 -5.98 4.06 8.16
CA SER A 75 -7.42 4.10 7.89
C SER A 75 -8.14 2.80 8.25
N VAL A 76 -7.41 1.71 8.49
CA VAL A 76 -7.98 0.39 8.82
C VAL A 76 -7.46 -0.06 10.19
N PRO A 77 -8.35 -0.36 11.15
CA PRO A 77 -7.94 -0.87 12.45
C PRO A 77 -7.05 -2.11 12.33
N GLU A 78 -5.98 -2.15 13.13
CA GLU A 78 -5.05 -3.29 13.24
C GLU A 78 -4.26 -3.62 11.94
N LEU A 79 -4.37 -2.78 10.91
CA LEU A 79 -3.62 -2.94 9.66
C LEU A 79 -2.18 -2.45 9.82
N ASN A 80 -1.23 -3.36 9.68
CA ASN A 80 0.19 -3.03 9.70
C ASN A 80 0.65 -2.57 8.32
N LYS A 81 1.58 -1.61 8.27
CA LYS A 81 2.16 -1.10 7.02
C LYS A 81 2.75 -2.21 6.14
N SER A 82 3.37 -3.21 6.75
CA SER A 82 3.93 -4.39 6.07
C SER A 82 2.88 -5.29 5.42
N GLN A 83 1.59 -5.10 5.70
CA GLN A 83 0.46 -5.81 5.09
C GLN A 83 -0.24 -4.99 4.00
N VAL A 84 0.36 -3.86 3.59
CA VAL A 84 -0.12 -3.02 2.50
C VAL A 84 0.80 -3.17 1.31
N THR A 85 0.25 -3.66 0.20
CA THR A 85 0.99 -3.73 -1.06
C THR A 85 0.52 -2.64 -2.01
N VAL A 86 1.48 -1.98 -2.66
CA VAL A 86 1.20 -0.96 -3.68
C VAL A 86 1.80 -1.41 -5.00
N VAL A 87 0.98 -1.52 -6.03
CA VAL A 87 1.38 -1.96 -7.37
C VAL A 87 0.94 -0.96 -8.42
N ASP A 88 1.72 -0.80 -9.49
CA ASP A 88 1.34 0.01 -10.63
C ASP A 88 0.59 -0.79 -11.71
N GLN A 89 0.07 -0.08 -12.71
CA GLN A 89 -0.63 -0.69 -13.85
C GLN A 89 0.24 -1.57 -14.76
N LYS A 90 1.56 -1.56 -14.57
CA LYS A 90 2.53 -2.40 -15.31
C LYS A 90 2.90 -3.66 -14.53
N GLY A 91 2.38 -3.82 -13.31
CA GLY A 91 2.69 -4.95 -12.43
C GLY A 91 3.93 -4.76 -11.58
N ASN A 92 4.50 -3.54 -11.51
CA ASN A 92 5.63 -3.27 -10.64
C ASN A 92 5.16 -3.12 -9.20
N LEU A 93 5.80 -3.87 -8.29
CA LEU A 93 5.62 -3.68 -6.85
C LEU A 93 6.39 -2.42 -6.42
N LEU A 94 5.65 -1.41 -5.96
CA LEU A 94 6.20 -0.12 -5.55
C LEU A 94 6.52 -0.08 -4.06
N SER A 95 5.76 -0.79 -3.22
CA SER A 95 5.88 -0.76 -1.75
C SER A 95 7.17 -1.39 -1.22
N ASP A 96 7.83 -2.25 -2.01
CA ASP A 96 9.07 -2.96 -1.63
C ASP A 96 10.35 -2.25 -2.10
N GLN A 97 10.23 -1.20 -2.93
CA GLN A 97 11.41 -0.52 -3.47
C GLN A 97 12.12 0.39 -2.46
N GLY A 98 11.42 0.82 -1.40
CA GLY A 98 12.00 1.67 -0.35
C GLY A 98 13.09 0.96 0.45
N GLU A 99 12.81 -0.24 0.97
CA GLU A 99 13.77 -1.00 1.78
C GLU A 99 14.88 -1.64 0.94
N ASN A 100 14.55 -2.18 -0.24
CA ASN A 100 15.56 -2.79 -1.12
C ASN A 100 16.55 -1.75 -1.68
N SER A 101 16.13 -0.51 -1.94
CA SER A 101 17.03 0.53 -2.42
C SER A 101 18.07 0.94 -1.37
N GLU A 102 17.69 1.10 -0.11
CA GLU A 102 18.62 1.47 0.97
C GLU A 102 19.61 0.34 1.28
N LEU A 103 19.16 -0.92 1.34
CA LEU A 103 20.04 -2.08 1.49
C LEU A 103 21.03 -2.22 0.32
N THR A 104 20.54 -1.99 -0.91
CA THR A 104 21.37 -2.05 -2.12
C THR A 104 22.42 -0.93 -2.14
N MET A 105 22.06 0.27 -1.68
CA MET A 105 22.98 1.42 -1.58
C MET A 105 24.03 1.21 -0.49
N ALA A 106 23.63 0.70 0.69
CA ALA A 106 24.54 0.36 1.77
C ALA A 106 25.56 -0.70 1.32
N GLY A 107 25.10 -1.77 0.67
CA GLY A 107 25.98 -2.83 0.12
C GLY A 107 27.03 -2.27 -0.85
N LYS A 108 26.63 -1.38 -1.77
CA LYS A 108 27.57 -0.74 -2.72
C LYS A 108 28.62 0.14 -2.04
N GLN A 109 28.29 0.77 -0.90
CA GLN A 109 29.22 1.62 -0.16
C GLN A 109 30.21 0.82 0.68
N PHE A 110 29.82 -0.37 1.18
CA PHE A 110 30.74 -1.32 1.82
C PHE A 110 31.76 -1.93 0.85
N ASP A 111 31.38 -2.15 -0.41
CA ASP A 111 32.29 -2.68 -1.43
C ASP A 111 33.33 -1.65 -1.89
N TYR A 112 32.99 -0.35 -1.83
CA TYR A 112 33.88 0.73 -2.26
C TYR A 112 34.99 1.02 -1.23
N SER A 113 34.71 0.84 0.07
CA SER A 113 35.69 1.09 1.14
C SER A 113 36.67 -0.06 1.38
N ARG A 114 36.47 -1.20 0.69
CA ARG A 114 37.34 -2.39 0.77
C ARG A 114 38.29 -2.55 -0.42
N ARG A 115 38.32 -1.60 -1.35
CA ARG A 115 39.27 -1.56 -2.48
C ARG A 115 40.41 -0.60 -2.23
#